data_AF-A0A7X6PA85-F1
#
_entry.id   AF-A0A7X6PA85-F1
#
_cell.length_a   1.000
_cell.length_b   1.000
_cell.length_c   1.000
_cell.angle_alpha   90.00
_cell.angle_beta   90.00
_cell.angle_gamma   90.00
#
_symmetry.space_group_name_H-M   'P 1'
#
loop_
_entity.id
_entity.type
_entity.pdbx_description
1 polymer ?
#
loop_
_entity_poly.entity_id
_entity_poly.type
_entity_poly.pdbx_seq_one_letter_code
_entity_poly.pdbx_strand_id
1 'polypeptide(L)' 'MKIAIIGGGGWGLALAKLLFENRNDILLWEYNPDFLDKLKKTHSNPLLLP' A
#
# COMPACT_ATOMS: atom_id res chain seq x y z
N MET A 1 -4.47 -4.33 14.55
CA MET A 1 -5.71 -3.52 14.43
C MET A 1 -6.12 -3.46 12.96
N LYS A 2 -7.36 -3.03 12.63
CA LYS A 2 -7.79 -2.78 11.25
C LYS A 2 -7.56 -1.32 10.90
N ILE A 3 -6.79 -1.05 9.84
CA ILE A 3 -6.38 0.31 9.47
C ILE A 3 -6.63 0.52 7.98
N ALA A 4 -7.33 1.61 7.65
CA ALA A 4 -7.49 2.06 6.26
C ALA A 4 -6.48 3.17 5.96
N ILE A 5 -5.73 3.04 4.87
CA ILE A 5 -4.78 4.04 4.36
C ILE A 5 -5.35 4.56 3.04
N ILE A 6 -5.65 5.86 2.99
CA ILE A 6 -6.21 6.51 1.81
C ILE A 6 -5.06 7.20 1.07
N GLY A 7 -4.57 6.52 0.02
CA GLY A 7 -3.48 6.98 -0.85
C GLY A 7 -2.31 5.98 -0.88
N GLY A 8 -2.05 5.36 -2.03
CA GLY A 8 -0.94 4.44 -2.28
C GLY A 8 0.24 5.08 -3.02
N GLY A 9 0.50 6.36 -2.75
CA GLY A 9 1.76 7.02 -3.09
C GLY A 9 2.95 6.44 -2.30
N GLY A 10 4.18 6.86 -2.60
CA GLY A 10 5.39 6.32 -1.96
C GLY A 10 5.36 6.32 -0.43
N TRP A 11 4.92 7.42 0.19
CA TRP A 11 4.75 7.49 1.65
C TRP A 11 3.59 6.65 2.19
N GLY A 12 2.50 6.54 1.44
CA GLY A 12 1.36 5.69 1.79
C GLY A 12 1.73 4.22 1.79
N LEU A 13 2.51 3.78 0.79
CA LEU A 13 3.06 2.43 0.72
C LEU A 13 4.10 2.18 1.81
N ALA A 14 4.96 3.15 2.12
CA ALA A 14 5.94 3.02 3.20
C ALA A 14 5.24 2.84 4.56
N LEU A 15 4.21 3.64 4.83
CA LEU A 15 3.40 3.51 6.03
C LEU A 15 2.62 2.19 6.07
N ALA A 16 2.05 1.76 4.94
CA ALA A 16 1.36 0.49 4.81
C ALA A 16 2.28 -0.69 5.16
N LYS A 17 3.50 -0.71 4.61
CA LYS A 17 4.51 -1.72 4.90
C LYS A 17 4.86 -1.76 6.38
N LEU A 18 5.17 -0.61 6.98
CA LEU A 18 5.50 -0.53 8.41
C LEU A 18 4.35 -1.04 9.30
N LEU A 19 3.10 -0.64 9.02
CA LEU A 19 1.94 -1.06 9.79
C LEU A 19 1.65 -2.55 9.63
N PHE A 20 1.81 -3.08 8.41
CA PHE A 20 1.67 -4.51 8.13
C PHE A 20 2.72 -5.35 8.86
N GLU A 21 4.00 -4.93 8.85
CA GLU A 21 5.09 -5.58 9.58
C GLU A 21 4.83 -5.58 11.10
N ASN A 22 4.16 -4.55 11.61
CA ASN A 22 3.67 -4.47 12.98
C ASN A 22 2.37 -5.28 13.24
N ARG A 23 2.06 -6.26 12.38
CA ARG A 23 0.91 -7.19 12.49
C ARG A 23 -0.46 -6.50 12.51
N ASN A 24 -0.59 -5.39 11.79
CA ASN A 24 -1.90 -4.78 11.54
C ASN A 24 -2.51 -5.33 10.24
N ASP A 25 -3.84 -5.40 10.23
CA ASP A 25 -4.64 -5.68 9.04
C ASP A 25 -4.87 -4.34 8.33
N ILE A 26 -4.41 -4.24 7.08
CA ILE A 26 -4.38 -2.99 6.34
C ILE A 26 -5.28 -3.06 5.10
N LEU A 27 -6.03 -1.98 4.87
CA LEU A 27 -6.75 -1.74 3.63
C LEU A 27 -6.17 -0.48 2.97
N LEU A 28 -5.57 -0.62 1.80
CA LEU A 28 -4.98 0.49 1.05
C LEU A 28 -5.91 0.90 -0.10
N TRP A 29 -6.23 2.19 -0.18
CA TRP A 29 -6.86 2.79 -1.35
C TRP A 29 -5.80 3.43 -2.24
N GLU A 30 -5.83 3.12 -3.53
CA GLU A 30 -4.97 3.68 -4.56
C GLU A 30 -5.82 4.31 -5.66
N TYR A 31 -5.49 5.56 -6.03
CA TYR A 31 -6.22 6.33 -7.04
C TYR A 31 -5.88 5.88 -8.47
N ASN A 32 -4.60 5.60 -8.74
CA ASN A 32 -4.14 5.23 -10.07
C ASN A 32 -4.50 3.75 -10.36
N PRO A 33 -5.31 3.46 -11.39
CA PRO A 33 -5.76 2.11 -11.69
C PRO A 33 -4.61 1.15 -12.05
N ASP A 34 -3.57 1.63 -12.74
CA ASP A 34 -2.41 0.80 -13.10
C ASP A 34 -1.60 0.41 -11.85
N PHE A 35 -1.45 1.35 -10.90
CA PHE A 35 -0.80 1.07 -9.63
C PHE A 35 -1.64 0.16 -8.74
N LEU A 36 -2.96 0.34 -8.71
CA LEU A 36 -3.89 -0.54 -8.01
C LEU A 36 -3.78 -1.98 -8.53
N ASP A 37 -3.80 -2.17 -9.85
CA ASP A 37 -3.68 -3.50 -10.47
C ASP A 37 -2.33 -4.15 -10.18
N LYS A 38 -1.24 -3.36 -10.20
CA LYS A 38 0.09 -3.84 -9.82
C LYS A 38 0.13 -4.25 -8.35
N LEU A 39 -0.35 -3.40 -7.45
CA LEU A 39 -0.44 -3.68 -6.02
C LEU A 39 -1.27 -4.94 -5.74
N LYS A 40 -2.40 -5.15 -6.41
CA LYS A 40 -3.20 -6.38 -6.27
C LYS A 40 -2.47 -7.65 -6.69
N LYS A 41 -1.60 -7.57 -7.70
CA LYS A 41 -0.87 -8.73 -8.25
C LYS A 41 0.41 -9.04 -7.49
N THR A 42 1.14 -8.00 -7.06
CA THR A 42 2.51 -8.14 -6.55
C THR A 42 2.70 -7.65 -5.13
N HIS A 43 1.66 -7.05 -4.52
CA HIS A 43 1.71 -6.35 -3.23
C HIS A 43 2.85 -5.32 -3.14
N SER A 44 3.27 -4.77 -4.28
CA SER A 44 4.43 -3.88 -4.37
C SER A 44 4.31 -2.90 -5.53
N ASN A 45 4.89 -1.72 -5.39
CA ASN A 45 5.08 -0.80 -6.50
C ASN A 45 6.49 -0.20 -6.47
N PRO A 46 7.48 -0.86 -7.12
CA PRO A 46 8.88 -0.42 -7.14
C PRO A 46 9.12 0.98 -7.71
N LEU A 47 8.16 1.57 -8.43
CA LEU A 47 8.26 2.94 -8.94
C LEU A 47 8.06 3.99 -7.83
N LEU A 48 7.35 3.62 -6.76
CA LEU A 48 6.97 4.52 -5.66
C LEU A 48 7.69 4.16 -4.36
N LEU A 49 7.95 2.87 -4.13
CA LEU A 49 8.66 2.35 -2.98
C LEU A 49 9.51 1.15 -3.44
N PRO A 50 10.84 1.28 -3.47
CA PRO A 50 11.75 0.19 -3.85
C PRO A 50 11.75 -0.95 -2.83
#